data_AF-A0A847V223-F1
#
_entry.id   AF-A0A847V223-F1
#
_cell.length_a   1.000
_cell.length_b   1.000
_cell.length_c   1.000
_cell.angle_alpha   90.00
_cell.angle_beta   90.00
_cell.angle_gamma   90.00
#
_symmetry.space_group_name_H-M   'P 1'
#
loop_
_entity.id
_entity.type
_entity.pdbx_description
1 polymer ?
#
loop_
_entity_poly.entity_id
_entity_poly.type
_entity_poly.pdbx_seq_one_letter_code
_entity_poly.pdbx_strand_id
1 'polypeptide(L)'
;MDKMEGSFSVEDMQNVQINIGAVVKEVEEWDQPMGPFPYPSIATLRDWDFKLINRYKVFYSPICDRCTLCTYGPCDLTGNKRGACGLDQAAQQGRIVLLAVLMGCTAHCAHGRHLYHWCLDKFGDLPFKMGDEILVDAPLTRTIAGIKPKTLKDFGPVLNYVEEQVSQLLACTHTGQEGSYLDFESKALHAGMLDSLGKEVSDLIQIVA
;
A
#
# COMPACT_ATOMS: atom_id res chain seq x y z
N MET A 1 0.64 26.54 -34.40
CA MET A 1 -0.74 26.24 -34.00
C MET A 1 -0.74 26.35 -32.49
N ASP A 2 -1.14 27.52 -31.99
CA ASP A 2 -1.00 27.88 -30.58
C ASP A 2 -1.82 26.92 -29.72
N LYS A 3 -1.17 26.28 -28.74
CA LYS A 3 -1.87 25.55 -27.68
C LYS A 3 -2.64 26.60 -26.88
N MET A 4 -3.96 26.66 -27.03
CA MET A 4 -4.80 27.43 -26.12
C MET A 4 -4.67 26.82 -24.73
N GLU A 5 -3.90 27.47 -23.85
CA GLU A 5 -4.05 27.30 -22.42
C GLU A 5 -5.48 27.71 -22.04
N GLY A 6 -6.19 26.85 -21.33
CA GLY A 6 -7.59 27.10 -20.98
C GLY A 6 -7.72 28.38 -20.16
N SER A 7 -8.25 29.44 -20.78
CA SER A 7 -8.58 30.69 -20.10
C SER A 7 -10.09 30.74 -19.86
N PHE A 8 -10.49 31.12 -18.65
CA PHE A 8 -11.88 31.43 -18.32
C PHE A 8 -11.94 32.79 -17.65
N SER A 9 -12.79 33.67 -18.16
CA SER A 9 -13.11 34.98 -17.60
C SER A 9 -14.51 34.91 -17.01
N VAL A 10 -14.66 35.30 -15.74
CA VAL A 10 -15.97 35.41 -15.08
C VAL A 10 -16.13 36.84 -14.60
N GLU A 11 -17.19 37.51 -15.05
CA GLU A 11 -17.55 38.88 -14.66
C GLU A 11 -18.83 38.85 -13.79
N ASP A 12 -18.98 39.84 -12.90
CA ASP A 12 -20.14 40.04 -12.00
C ASP A 12 -20.42 38.91 -10.97
N MET A 13 -19.41 38.52 -10.19
CA MET A 13 -19.53 37.48 -9.17
C MET A 13 -20.05 38.00 -7.81
N GLN A 14 -21.25 37.57 -7.41
CA GLN A 14 -21.67 37.54 -6.00
C GLN A 14 -22.02 36.10 -5.61
N ASN A 15 -21.45 35.60 -4.50
CA ASN A 15 -21.69 34.25 -3.95
C ASN A 15 -21.30 33.06 -4.84
N VAL A 16 -20.12 33.09 -5.48
CA VAL A 16 -19.63 31.96 -6.30
C VAL A 16 -18.44 31.25 -5.65
N GLN A 17 -18.49 29.91 -5.62
CA GLN A 17 -17.37 29.04 -5.25
C GLN A 17 -16.87 28.31 -6.49
N ILE A 18 -15.60 28.52 -6.85
CA ILE A 18 -14.93 27.82 -7.95
C ILE A 18 -14.09 26.70 -7.35
N ASN A 19 -14.44 25.45 -7.65
CA ASN A 19 -13.63 24.28 -7.30
C ASN A 19 -13.00 23.73 -8.59
N ILE A 20 -11.71 24.02 -8.80
CA ILE A 20 -10.97 23.43 -9.91
C ILE A 20 -10.57 22.01 -9.49
N GLY A 21 -11.07 21.02 -10.23
CA GLY A 21 -10.70 19.61 -10.04
C GLY A 21 -9.25 19.31 -10.45
N ALA A 22 -8.85 18.04 -10.36
CA ALA A 22 -7.52 17.63 -10.80
C ALA A 22 -7.30 17.93 -12.29
N VAL A 23 -6.25 18.72 -12.59
CA VAL A 23 -5.82 18.98 -13.97
C VAL A 23 -5.09 17.74 -14.47
N VAL A 24 -5.73 16.98 -15.36
CA VAL A 24 -5.12 15.81 -16.00
C VAL A 24 -4.18 16.30 -17.09
N LYS A 25 -2.86 16.15 -16.88
CA LYS A 25 -1.86 16.40 -17.94
C LYS A 25 -2.05 15.39 -19.08
N GLU A 26 -1.73 15.82 -20.31
CA GLU A 26 -1.65 14.93 -21.49
C GLU A 26 -0.88 13.67 -21.12
N VAL A 27 -1.45 12.50 -21.44
CA VAL A 27 -0.85 11.19 -21.18
C VAL A 27 0.49 11.16 -21.90
N GLU A 28 1.60 11.10 -21.15
CA GLU A 28 2.91 10.81 -21.74
C GLU A 28 2.81 9.52 -22.55
N GLU A 29 3.48 9.46 -23.71
CA GLU A 29 3.66 8.20 -24.42
C GLU A 29 4.38 7.21 -23.51
N TRP A 30 3.58 6.36 -22.85
CA TRP A 30 4.03 5.16 -22.20
C TRP A 30 4.00 4.06 -23.25
N ASP A 31 5.18 3.57 -23.58
CA ASP A 31 5.43 2.49 -24.53
C ASP A 31 4.85 1.13 -24.09
N GLN A 32 4.35 1.03 -22.85
CA GLN A 32 3.73 -0.18 -22.32
C GLN A 32 2.30 0.09 -21.89
N PRO A 33 1.37 -0.85 -22.19
CA PRO A 33 -0.01 -0.74 -21.73
C PRO A 33 -0.08 -0.87 -20.22
N MET A 34 -1.04 -0.17 -19.61
CA MET A 34 -1.30 -0.29 -18.18
C MET A 34 -1.72 -1.72 -17.82
N GLY A 35 -1.15 -2.23 -16.72
CA GLY A 35 -1.59 -3.47 -16.11
C GLY A 35 -3.04 -3.41 -15.62
N PRO A 36 -3.65 -4.56 -15.29
CA PRO A 36 -5.07 -4.64 -14.96
C PRO A 36 -5.44 -3.98 -13.62
N PHE A 37 -4.48 -3.81 -12.70
CA PHE A 37 -4.74 -3.46 -11.31
C PHE A 37 -3.78 -2.39 -10.77
N PRO A 38 -3.77 -1.15 -11.30
CA PRO A 38 -3.07 -0.06 -10.64
C PRO A 38 -3.72 0.23 -9.29
N TYR A 39 -2.90 0.48 -8.27
CA TYR A 39 -3.31 0.68 -6.87
C TYR A 39 -4.27 -0.42 -6.37
N PRO A 40 -3.85 -1.69 -6.37
CA PRO A 40 -4.73 -2.80 -6.01
C PRO A 40 -5.24 -2.64 -4.58
N SER A 41 -6.53 -2.87 -4.35
CA SER A 41 -7.08 -2.95 -3.00
C SER A 41 -6.74 -4.30 -2.36
N ILE A 42 -6.93 -4.41 -1.05
CA ILE A 42 -6.70 -5.60 -0.22
C ILE A 42 -7.18 -6.94 -0.81
N ALA A 43 -8.25 -6.95 -1.61
CA ALA A 43 -8.80 -8.18 -2.20
C ALA A 43 -8.45 -8.37 -3.69
N THR A 44 -7.84 -7.37 -4.33
CA THR A 44 -7.65 -7.34 -5.79
C THR A 44 -6.75 -8.47 -6.28
N LEU A 45 -5.70 -8.80 -5.53
CA LEU A 45 -4.72 -9.83 -5.91
C LEU A 45 -5.00 -11.20 -5.27
N ARG A 46 -6.11 -11.35 -4.55
CA ARG A 46 -6.46 -12.57 -3.80
C ARG A 46 -6.42 -13.83 -4.65
N ASP A 47 -6.90 -13.76 -5.89
CA ASP A 47 -6.90 -14.91 -6.80
C ASP A 47 -5.48 -15.35 -7.20
N TRP A 48 -4.56 -14.40 -7.29
CA TRP A 48 -3.15 -14.69 -7.51
C TRP A 48 -2.50 -15.28 -6.26
N ASP A 49 -2.75 -14.67 -5.10
CA ASP A 49 -2.26 -15.14 -3.80
C ASP A 49 -2.69 -16.58 -3.53
N PHE A 50 -3.94 -16.91 -3.85
CA PHE A 50 -4.48 -18.25 -3.66
C PHE A 50 -3.82 -19.27 -4.59
N LYS A 51 -3.34 -18.88 -5.78
CA LYS A 51 -2.52 -19.77 -6.62
C LYS A 51 -1.18 -20.08 -5.94
N LEU A 52 -0.55 -19.07 -5.33
CA LEU A 52 0.70 -19.25 -4.58
C LEU A 52 0.49 -20.13 -3.35
N ILE A 53 -0.47 -19.79 -2.50
CA ILE A 53 -0.79 -20.52 -1.27
C ILE A 53 -1.23 -21.96 -1.57
N ASN A 54 -1.91 -22.20 -2.70
CA ASN A 54 -2.27 -23.55 -3.10
C ASN A 54 -1.08 -24.41 -3.47
N ARG A 55 -0.02 -23.83 -4.06
CA ARG A 55 1.23 -24.50 -4.40
C ARG A 55 2.15 -24.65 -3.19
N TYR A 56 2.34 -23.56 -2.44
CA TYR A 56 3.18 -23.48 -1.25
C TYR A 56 2.28 -23.47 -0.02
N LYS A 57 1.95 -24.68 0.48
CA LYS A 57 1.01 -24.83 1.58
C LYS A 57 1.50 -24.14 2.83
N VAL A 58 0.62 -23.33 3.40
CA VAL A 58 0.84 -22.64 4.68
C VAL A 58 1.00 -23.69 5.76
N PHE A 59 2.08 -23.55 6.53
CA PHE A 59 2.37 -24.38 7.68
C PHE A 59 2.58 -23.47 8.89
N TYR A 60 1.82 -23.72 9.95
CA TYR A 60 2.00 -23.03 11.22
C TYR A 60 2.68 -23.96 12.22
N SER A 61 3.72 -23.46 12.86
CA SER A 61 4.27 -24.00 14.10
C SER A 61 3.96 -23.01 15.22
N PRO A 62 2.80 -23.13 15.89
CA PRO A 62 2.32 -22.12 16.83
C PRO A 62 3.31 -21.88 17.97
N ILE A 63 3.65 -20.61 18.21
CA ILE A 63 4.50 -20.21 19.36
C ILE A 63 3.67 -20.21 20.65
N CYS A 64 2.35 -20.04 20.53
CA CYS A 64 1.40 -20.02 21.64
C CYS A 64 0.07 -20.64 21.20
N ASP A 65 -0.48 -21.51 22.05
CA ASP A 65 -1.79 -22.14 21.84
C ASP A 65 -2.95 -21.30 22.39
N ARG A 66 -2.72 -20.03 22.74
CA ARG A 66 -3.73 -19.13 23.30
C ARG A 66 -3.85 -17.84 22.51
N CYS A 67 -5.07 -17.30 22.47
CA CYS A 67 -5.33 -15.95 21.97
C CYS A 67 -5.67 -15.00 23.12
N THR A 68 -4.97 -13.87 23.19
CA THR A 68 -5.10 -12.83 24.24
C THR A 68 -5.41 -11.43 23.68
N LEU A 69 -5.87 -11.32 22.44
CA LEU A 69 -6.04 -10.03 21.75
C LEU A 69 -7.29 -9.23 22.13
N CYS A 70 -8.16 -9.73 23.02
CA CYS A 70 -9.32 -8.98 23.50
C CYS A 70 -9.77 -9.45 24.89
N THR A 71 -10.74 -8.74 25.46
CA THR A 71 -11.28 -8.97 26.81
C THR A 71 -12.14 -10.23 26.96
N TYR A 72 -12.52 -10.90 25.87
CA TYR A 72 -13.14 -12.23 25.93
C TYR A 72 -12.13 -13.35 26.23
N GLY A 73 -10.84 -13.10 26.02
CA GLY A 73 -9.78 -14.06 26.28
C GLY A 73 -9.30 -14.08 27.74
N PRO A 74 -8.25 -14.87 28.05
CA PRO A 74 -7.49 -15.72 27.13
C PRO A 74 -8.32 -16.91 26.61
N CYS A 75 -8.32 -17.13 25.30
CA CYS A 75 -8.94 -18.30 24.68
C CYS A 75 -7.90 -19.42 24.51
N ASP A 76 -8.20 -20.64 24.96
CA ASP A 76 -7.42 -21.85 24.68
C ASP A 76 -7.78 -22.41 23.28
N LEU A 77 -6.80 -22.45 22.39
CA LEU A 77 -6.94 -22.91 21.01
C LEU A 77 -6.33 -24.31 20.78
N THR A 78 -5.78 -24.93 21.84
CA THR A 78 -5.12 -26.25 21.77
C THR A 78 -6.02 -27.29 21.10
N GLY A 79 -5.46 -28.07 20.16
CA GLY A 79 -6.20 -29.11 19.46
C GLY A 79 -7.24 -28.54 18.48
N ASN A 80 -6.94 -27.37 17.90
CA ASN A 80 -7.80 -26.68 16.94
C ASN A 80 -9.18 -26.28 17.50
N LYS A 81 -9.23 -25.95 18.80
CA LYS A 81 -10.41 -25.32 19.41
C LYS A 81 -10.62 -23.93 18.82
N ARG A 82 -11.85 -23.43 18.97
CA ARG A 82 -12.21 -22.07 18.60
C ARG A 82 -12.23 -21.17 19.84
N GLY A 83 -11.74 -19.95 19.68
CA GLY A 83 -11.89 -18.90 20.69
C GLY A 83 -13.33 -18.42 20.79
N ALA A 84 -13.62 -17.57 21.77
CA ALA A 84 -14.96 -17.03 22.02
C ALA A 84 -15.57 -16.29 20.81
N CYS A 85 -14.74 -15.70 19.95
CA CYS A 85 -15.16 -15.04 18.71
C CYS A 85 -15.22 -15.96 17.48
N GLY A 86 -14.91 -17.26 17.63
CA GLY A 86 -15.01 -18.24 16.56
C GLY A 86 -13.72 -18.52 15.78
N LEU A 87 -12.64 -17.72 15.93
CA LEU A 87 -11.34 -18.01 15.31
C LEU A 87 -10.77 -19.33 15.85
N ASP A 88 -10.29 -20.18 14.94
CA ASP A 88 -9.51 -21.36 15.27
C ASP A 88 -8.01 -21.04 15.38
N GLN A 89 -7.19 -22.06 15.66
CA GLN A 89 -5.76 -21.89 15.86
C GLN A 89 -5.06 -21.40 14.59
N ALA A 90 -5.41 -21.93 13.42
CA ALA A 90 -4.79 -21.54 12.15
C ALA A 90 -5.10 -20.08 11.80
N ALA A 91 -6.37 -19.67 11.92
CA ALA A 91 -6.77 -18.29 11.68
C ALA A 91 -6.08 -17.33 12.67
N GLN A 92 -5.94 -17.73 13.93
CA GLN A 92 -5.20 -16.93 14.92
C GLN A 92 -3.71 -16.80 14.54
N GLN A 93 -3.06 -17.86 14.06
CA GLN A 93 -1.67 -17.76 13.62
C GLN A 93 -1.53 -16.87 12.38
N GLY A 94 -2.39 -17.02 11.38
CA GLY A 94 -2.41 -16.13 10.22
C GLY A 94 -2.61 -14.66 10.61
N ARG A 95 -3.46 -14.39 11.60
CA ARG A 95 -3.64 -13.04 12.16
C ARG A 95 -2.37 -12.48 12.79
N ILE A 96 -1.63 -13.30 13.54
CA ILE A 96 -0.36 -12.91 14.15
C ILE A 96 0.73 -12.70 13.10
N VAL A 97 0.76 -13.51 12.04
CA VAL A 97 1.64 -13.31 10.88
C VAL A 97 1.34 -11.98 10.19
N LEU A 98 0.07 -11.68 9.89
CA LEU A 98 -0.31 -10.39 9.30
C LEU A 98 0.12 -9.21 10.18
N LEU A 99 -0.07 -9.30 11.51
CA LEU A 99 0.42 -8.29 12.44
C LEU A 99 1.95 -8.10 12.35
N ALA A 100 2.71 -9.20 12.30
CA ALA A 100 4.17 -9.13 12.17
C ALA A 100 4.63 -8.52 10.84
N VAL A 101 3.96 -8.85 9.73
CA VAL A 101 4.25 -8.23 8.42
C VAL A 101 3.90 -6.74 8.43
N LEU A 102 2.79 -6.35 9.05
CA LEU A 102 2.40 -4.94 9.20
C LEU A 102 3.39 -4.15 10.05
N MET A 103 4.02 -4.75 11.07
CA MET A 103 5.09 -4.09 11.82
C MET A 103 6.26 -3.69 10.91
N GLY A 104 6.65 -4.56 9.97
CA GLY A 104 7.68 -4.25 8.98
C GLY A 104 7.22 -3.20 7.96
N CYS A 105 6.05 -3.42 7.35
CA CYS A 105 5.48 -2.52 6.35
C CYS A 105 5.31 -1.08 6.87
N THR A 106 4.80 -0.93 8.09
CA THR A 106 4.60 0.38 8.73
C THR A 106 5.93 1.07 9.05
N ALA A 107 6.98 0.32 9.42
CA ALA A 107 8.30 0.89 9.67
C ALA A 107 8.90 1.51 8.39
N HIS A 108 8.87 0.78 7.27
CA HIS A 108 9.42 1.31 6.01
C HIS A 108 8.52 2.39 5.41
N CYS A 109 7.20 2.29 5.54
CA CYS A 109 6.29 3.35 5.12
C CYS A 109 6.52 4.64 5.92
N ALA A 110 6.65 4.55 7.24
CA ALA A 110 6.91 5.69 8.11
C ALA A 110 8.28 6.33 7.80
N HIS A 111 9.30 5.51 7.50
CA HIS A 111 10.58 5.99 7.01
C HIS A 111 10.42 6.84 5.75
N GLY A 112 9.77 6.28 4.71
CA GLY A 112 9.56 6.98 3.44
C GLY A 112 8.75 8.26 3.59
N ARG A 113 7.69 8.24 4.42
CA ARG A 113 6.88 9.42 4.72
C ARG A 113 7.69 10.52 5.40
N HIS A 114 8.53 10.16 6.36
CA HIS A 114 9.40 11.11 7.04
C HIS A 114 10.41 11.75 6.07
N LEU A 115 11.11 10.93 5.27
CA LEU A 115 12.03 11.42 4.24
C LEU A 115 11.32 12.31 3.22
N TYR A 116 10.15 11.91 2.73
CA TYR A 116 9.35 12.68 1.78
C TYR A 116 9.07 14.09 2.29
N HIS A 117 8.57 14.22 3.52
CA HIS A 117 8.29 15.53 4.11
C HIS A 117 9.56 16.34 4.32
N TRP A 118 10.61 15.72 4.86
CA TRP A 118 11.85 16.41 5.16
C TRP A 118 12.55 16.90 3.88
N CYS A 119 12.65 16.07 2.84
CA CYS A 119 13.25 16.43 1.56
C CYS A 119 12.46 17.53 0.85
N LEU A 120 11.13 17.48 0.85
CA LEU A 120 10.30 18.53 0.27
C LEU A 120 10.44 19.86 1.01
N ASP A 121 10.51 19.84 2.34
CA ASP A 121 10.75 21.05 3.14
C ASP A 121 12.15 21.61 2.87
N LYS A 122 13.16 20.74 2.83
CA LYS A 122 14.57 21.13 2.74
C LYS A 122 15.00 21.58 1.35
N PHE A 123 14.53 20.89 0.31
CA PHE A 123 15.00 21.04 -1.07
C PHE A 123 13.91 21.43 -2.05
N GLY A 124 12.64 21.43 -1.63
CA GLY A 124 11.51 21.64 -2.53
C GLY A 124 11.22 20.42 -3.41
N ASP A 125 10.45 20.64 -4.48
CA ASP A 125 10.07 19.58 -5.40
C ASP A 125 11.18 19.34 -6.44
N LEU A 126 12.10 18.43 -6.12
CA LEU A 126 13.22 18.09 -7.00
C LEU A 126 12.77 17.24 -8.20
N PRO A 127 13.38 17.43 -9.39
CA PRO A 127 13.20 16.53 -10.52
C PRO A 127 13.66 15.11 -10.18
N PHE A 128 12.84 14.11 -10.49
CA PHE A 128 13.20 12.71 -10.37
C PHE A 128 14.07 12.29 -11.57
N LYS A 129 15.38 12.11 -11.33
CA LYS A 129 16.36 11.72 -12.35
C LYS A 129 17.37 10.74 -11.76
N MET A 130 17.30 9.47 -12.15
CA MET A 130 18.18 8.42 -11.64
C MET A 130 19.44 8.19 -12.51
N GLY A 131 19.54 8.86 -13.67
CA GLY A 131 20.63 8.74 -14.63
C GLY A 131 20.15 8.38 -16.04
N ASP A 132 20.96 8.67 -17.05
CA ASP A 132 20.55 8.56 -18.46
C ASP A 132 20.53 7.11 -19.00
N GLU A 133 21.22 6.19 -18.33
CA GLU A 133 21.29 4.77 -18.72
C GLU A 133 20.29 3.87 -17.98
N ILE A 134 19.30 4.47 -17.29
CA ILE A 134 18.28 3.74 -16.54
C ILE A 134 16.95 3.76 -17.28
N LEU A 135 16.59 2.63 -17.87
CA LEU A 135 15.33 2.48 -18.61
C LEU A 135 14.09 2.45 -17.68
N VAL A 136 14.24 1.84 -16.51
CA VAL A 136 13.19 1.68 -15.50
C VAL A 136 13.72 2.14 -14.14
N ASP A 137 13.40 3.38 -13.79
CA ASP A 137 13.94 4.11 -12.62
C ASP A 137 13.12 3.92 -11.33
N ALA A 138 11.86 3.47 -11.43
CA ALA A 138 10.98 3.19 -10.29
C ALA A 138 10.09 1.97 -10.58
N PRO A 139 10.66 0.74 -10.64
CA PRO A 139 9.97 -0.44 -11.14
C PRO A 139 8.72 -0.82 -10.35
N LEU A 140 8.75 -0.80 -9.01
CA LEU A 140 7.60 -1.14 -8.18
C LEU A 140 6.53 -0.06 -8.24
N THR A 141 6.91 1.22 -8.22
CA THR A 141 6.00 2.35 -8.38
C THR A 141 5.31 2.30 -9.74
N ARG A 142 6.07 2.11 -10.83
CA ARG A 142 5.50 1.96 -12.18
C ARG A 142 4.57 0.74 -12.29
N THR A 143 4.91 -0.37 -11.65
CA THR A 143 4.12 -1.61 -11.71
C THR A 143 2.85 -1.55 -10.86
N ILE A 144 2.96 -1.07 -9.62
CA ILE A 144 1.89 -1.13 -8.62
C ILE A 144 1.01 0.12 -8.69
N ALA A 145 1.61 1.31 -8.72
CA ALA A 145 0.88 2.56 -8.76
C ALA A 145 0.48 2.96 -10.19
N GLY A 146 1.13 2.38 -11.20
CA GLY A 146 0.82 2.67 -12.59
C GLY A 146 1.15 4.11 -12.98
N ILE A 147 2.23 4.67 -12.41
CA ILE A 147 2.69 6.03 -12.71
C ILE A 147 4.18 6.03 -13.06
N LYS A 148 4.60 7.00 -13.87
CA LYS A 148 6.02 7.28 -14.15
C LYS A 148 6.42 8.56 -13.43
N PRO A 149 7.04 8.49 -12.25
CA PRO A 149 7.36 9.67 -11.46
C PRO A 149 8.32 10.60 -12.21
N LYS A 150 8.13 11.91 -12.02
CA LYS A 150 8.91 13.01 -12.64
C LYS A 150 9.47 13.96 -11.61
N THR A 151 8.83 14.07 -10.45
CA THR A 151 9.31 14.87 -9.33
C THR A 151 9.11 14.14 -8.01
N LEU A 152 9.73 14.64 -6.94
CA LEU A 152 9.54 14.08 -5.60
C LEU A 152 8.06 14.04 -5.19
N LYS A 153 7.26 15.04 -5.54
CA LYS A 153 5.83 15.09 -5.21
C LYS A 153 5.00 13.93 -5.77
N ASP A 154 5.44 13.31 -6.86
CA ASP A 154 4.72 12.17 -7.45
C ASP A 154 4.72 10.94 -6.53
N PHE A 155 5.65 10.86 -5.57
CA PHE A 155 5.67 9.80 -4.55
C PHE A 155 4.70 10.05 -3.39
N GLY A 156 4.16 11.27 -3.24
CA GLY A 156 3.18 11.59 -2.20
C GLY A 156 1.92 10.73 -2.28
N PRO A 157 1.24 10.66 -3.44
CA PRO A 157 0.09 9.77 -3.66
C PRO A 157 0.42 8.29 -3.46
N VAL A 158 1.64 7.86 -3.80
CA VAL A 158 2.09 6.46 -3.62
C VAL A 158 2.17 6.12 -2.13
N LEU A 159 2.78 7.00 -1.32
CA LEU A 159 2.82 6.82 0.13
C LEU A 159 1.43 6.89 0.76
N ASN A 160 0.54 7.77 0.28
CA ASN A 160 -0.85 7.83 0.75
C ASN A 160 -1.56 6.48 0.53
N TYR A 161 -1.36 5.86 -0.63
CA TYR A 161 -1.91 4.53 -0.92
C TYR A 161 -1.38 3.47 0.04
N VAL A 162 -0.07 3.44 0.30
CA VAL A 162 0.52 2.48 1.25
C VAL A 162 -0.09 2.67 2.65
N GLU A 163 -0.20 3.91 3.12
CA GLU A 163 -0.78 4.25 4.42
C GLU A 163 -2.26 3.85 4.52
N GLU A 164 -3.04 4.10 3.47
CA GLU A 164 -4.44 3.70 3.39
C GLU A 164 -4.57 2.17 3.49
N GLN A 165 -3.81 1.43 2.68
CA GLN A 165 -3.90 -0.03 2.65
C GLN A 165 -3.41 -0.66 3.97
N VAL A 166 -2.38 -0.10 4.60
CA VAL A 166 -1.93 -0.51 5.95
C VAL A 166 -3.06 -0.35 6.96
N SER A 167 -3.82 0.75 6.90
CA SER A 167 -4.98 0.96 7.79
C SER A 167 -6.06 -0.11 7.58
N GLN A 168 -6.39 -0.42 6.32
CA GLN A 168 -7.36 -1.47 5.98
C GLN A 168 -6.92 -2.86 6.45
N LEU A 169 -5.64 -3.19 6.25
CA LEU A 169 -5.06 -4.46 6.69
C LEU A 169 -5.03 -4.58 8.21
N LEU A 170 -4.65 -3.51 8.92
CA LEU A 170 -4.62 -3.52 10.39
C LEU A 170 -6.04 -3.68 10.96
N ALA A 171 -7.04 -3.03 10.36
CA ALA A 171 -8.44 -3.20 10.75
C ALA A 171 -8.86 -4.67 10.71
N CYS A 172 -8.41 -5.44 9.70
CA CYS A 172 -8.72 -6.87 9.57
C CYS A 172 -8.16 -7.74 10.73
N THR A 173 -7.20 -7.23 11.52
CA THR A 173 -6.62 -7.94 12.67
C THR A 173 -7.45 -7.78 13.95
N HIS A 174 -8.45 -6.90 13.96
CA HIS A 174 -9.31 -6.73 15.12
C HIS A 174 -10.17 -7.98 15.36
N THR A 175 -10.63 -8.16 16.60
CA THR A 175 -11.55 -9.25 16.95
C THR A 175 -12.86 -9.14 16.16
N GLY A 176 -13.31 -10.26 15.59
CA GLY A 176 -14.56 -10.36 14.83
C GLY A 176 -14.48 -9.91 13.38
N GLN A 177 -13.26 -9.75 12.83
CA GLN A 177 -13.03 -9.35 11.43
C GLN A 177 -12.77 -10.59 10.56
N GLU A 178 -11.54 -10.75 10.03
CA GLU A 178 -11.19 -11.91 9.21
C GLU A 178 -11.16 -13.20 10.05
N GLY A 179 -11.70 -14.29 9.48
CA GLY A 179 -11.82 -15.60 10.11
C GLY A 179 -11.13 -16.72 9.32
N SER A 180 -10.71 -16.46 8.09
CA SER A 180 -10.04 -17.42 7.22
C SER A 180 -8.52 -17.25 7.29
N TYR A 181 -7.81 -18.31 7.65
CA TYR A 181 -6.33 -18.28 7.67
C TYR A 181 -5.75 -18.03 6.28
N LEU A 182 -6.36 -18.55 5.21
CA LEU A 182 -5.92 -18.31 3.83
C LEU A 182 -6.05 -16.83 3.45
N ASP A 183 -7.11 -16.19 3.92
CA ASP A 183 -7.34 -14.77 3.68
C ASP A 183 -6.42 -13.87 4.52
N PHE A 184 -6.02 -14.31 5.72
CA PHE A 184 -4.94 -13.65 6.45
C PHE A 184 -3.60 -13.74 5.70
N GLU A 185 -3.28 -14.88 5.10
CA GLU A 185 -2.05 -15.05 4.33
C GLU A 185 -2.05 -14.26 3.02
N SER A 186 -3.18 -14.19 2.30
CA SER A 186 -3.32 -13.29 1.15
C SER A 186 -3.16 -11.82 1.55
N LYS A 187 -3.74 -11.41 2.69
CA LYS A 187 -3.51 -10.07 3.25
C LYS A 187 -2.06 -9.84 3.64
N ALA A 188 -1.36 -10.85 4.13
CA ALA A 188 0.07 -10.76 4.44
C ALA A 188 0.93 -10.61 3.16
N LEU A 189 0.57 -11.29 2.07
CA LEU A 189 1.20 -11.11 0.75
C LEU A 189 0.97 -9.69 0.22
N HIS A 190 -0.26 -9.17 0.33
CA HIS A 190 -0.57 -7.78 -0.01
C HIS A 190 0.28 -6.80 0.82
N ALA A 191 0.37 -7.01 2.13
CA ALA A 191 1.21 -6.20 3.01
C ALA A 191 2.70 -6.26 2.62
N GLY A 192 3.22 -7.43 2.19
CA GLY A 192 4.59 -7.58 1.72
C GLY A 192 4.88 -6.85 0.40
N MET A 193 3.89 -6.79 -0.51
CA MET A 193 3.97 -5.98 -1.72
C MET A 193 4.05 -4.48 -1.36
N LEU A 194 3.19 -4.02 -0.45
CA LEU A 194 3.19 -2.64 0.05
C LEU A 194 4.49 -2.27 0.76
N ASP A 195 5.05 -3.18 1.55
CA ASP A 195 6.35 -3.03 2.22
C ASP A 195 7.47 -2.78 1.20
N SER A 196 7.48 -3.57 0.12
CA SER A 196 8.46 -3.42 -0.96
C SER A 196 8.30 -2.08 -1.68
N LEU A 197 7.06 -1.65 -1.94
CA LEU A 197 6.78 -0.34 -2.53
C LEU A 197 7.24 0.80 -1.61
N GLY A 198 6.94 0.74 -0.31
CA GLY A 198 7.39 1.73 0.67
C GLY A 198 8.91 1.83 0.76
N LYS A 199 9.61 0.69 0.68
CA LYS A 199 11.09 0.65 0.60
C LYS A 199 11.62 1.32 -0.65
N GLU A 200 11.08 0.99 -1.82
CA GLU A 200 11.50 1.64 -3.08
C GLU A 200 11.32 3.16 -2.99
N VAL A 201 10.15 3.63 -2.56
CA VAL A 201 9.91 5.07 -2.45
C VAL A 201 10.88 5.74 -1.47
N SER A 202 11.13 5.11 -0.31
CA SER A 202 12.10 5.61 0.67
C SER A 202 13.49 5.77 0.06
N ASP A 203 13.95 4.75 -0.67
CA ASP A 203 15.29 4.73 -1.26
C ASP A 203 15.41 5.72 -2.42
N LEU A 204 14.40 5.81 -3.29
CA LEU A 204 14.38 6.76 -4.40
C LEU A 204 14.40 8.22 -3.92
N ILE A 205 13.65 8.55 -2.86
CA ILE A 205 13.62 9.91 -2.31
C ILE A 205 15.00 10.31 -1.78
N GLN A 206 15.67 9.45 -1.01
CA GLN A 206 16.98 9.77 -0.45
C GLN A 206 18.12 9.78 -1.49
N ILE A 207 18.00 9.02 -2.58
CA ILE A 207 19.00 9.04 -3.67
C ILE A 207 18.91 10.35 -4.47
N VAL A 208 17.70 10.88 -4.64
CA VAL A 208 17.43 12.08 -5.45
C VAL A 208 17.70 13.38 -4.69
N ALA A 209 17.51 13.38 -3.36
CA ALA A 209 17.69 14.54 -2.49
C ALA A 209 19.16 14.81 -2.13
#